data_AF-A0A3A8L281-F1
#
_entry.id   AF-A0A3A8L281-F1
#
_cell.length_a   1.000
_cell.length_b   1.000
_cell.length_c   1.000
_cell.angle_alpha   90.00
_cell.angle_beta   90.00
_cell.angle_gamma   90.00
#
_symmetry.space_group_name_H-M   'P 1'
#
loop_
_entity.id
_entity.type
_entity.pdbx_description
1 polymer ?
#
loop_
_entity_poly.entity_id
_entity_poly.type
_entity_poly.pdbx_seq_one_letter_code
_entity_poly.pdbx_strand_id
1 'polypeptide(L)'
;MGFLHRKFLGLQETPLEDVRRNLGHLLHAKRGSAWVLPGFGLTETGFRSNAERLSQLSEEIRETILRYESRVEGVEITEEPSDEDGRTQLVLHLRLKASASGPGRGAGGSLSLVLDPVARTVREQPRPPAEEG
;
A
#
# COMPACT_ATOMS: atom_id res chain seq x y z
N MET A 1 -2.81 11.47 17.73
CA MET A 1 -1.88 11.89 18.81
C MET A 1 -0.88 10.81 19.25
N GLY A 2 -0.72 9.66 18.56
CA GLY A 2 0.15 8.57 19.04
C GLY A 2 1.61 8.58 18.56
N PHE A 3 1.91 9.20 17.41
CA PHE A 3 3.23 9.11 16.77
C PHE A 3 4.34 9.88 17.52
N LEU A 4 4.04 11.11 17.95
CA LEU A 4 5.00 11.93 18.72
C LEU A 4 5.30 11.27 20.08
N HIS A 5 4.29 10.74 20.76
CA HIS A 5 4.45 10.08 22.06
C HIS A 5 5.35 8.83 21.98
N ARG A 6 5.22 7.98 20.94
CA ARG A 6 6.10 6.80 20.75
C ARG A 6 7.57 7.18 20.54
N LYS A 7 7.86 8.23 19.75
CA LYS A 7 9.24 8.70 19.56
C LYS A 7 9.85 9.26 20.84
N PHE A 8 9.06 9.97 21.66
CA PHE A 8 9.48 10.44 22.97
C PHE A 8 9.81 9.29 23.95
N LEU A 9 9.14 8.14 23.80
CA LEU A 9 9.40 6.93 24.60
C LEU A 9 10.57 6.07 24.08
N GLY A 10 11.30 6.52 23.04
CA GLY A 10 12.41 5.76 22.46
C GLY A 10 11.99 4.51 21.69
N LEU A 11 10.70 4.32 21.43
CA LEU A 11 10.18 3.21 20.64
C LEU A 11 10.46 3.48 19.16
N GLN A 12 11.44 2.76 18.59
CA GLN A 12 11.72 2.76 17.16
C GLN A 12 10.55 2.13 16.40
N GLU A 13 10.20 2.69 15.25
CA GLU A 13 9.28 2.03 14.33
C GLU A 13 9.92 0.75 13.78
N THR A 14 9.11 -0.28 13.62
CA THR A 14 9.57 -1.49 12.94
C THR A 14 9.76 -1.21 11.45
N PRO A 15 10.65 -1.94 10.75
CA PRO A 15 10.82 -1.79 9.31
C PRO A 15 9.51 -1.92 8.52
N LEU A 16 8.59 -2.78 8.99
CA LEU A 16 7.27 -2.97 8.40
C LEU A 16 6.36 -1.74 8.56
N GLU A 17 6.36 -1.12 9.75
CA GLU A 17 5.62 0.12 9.99
C GLU A 17 6.11 1.25 9.08
N ASP A 18 7.43 1.34 8.87
CA ASP A 18 8.03 2.31 7.96
C ASP A 18 7.64 2.07 6.49
N VAL A 19 7.62 0.82 6.03
CA VAL A 19 7.12 0.45 4.69
C VAL A 19 5.66 0.86 4.56
N ARG A 20 4.81 0.51 5.53
CA ARG A 20 3.38 0.83 5.51
C ARG A 20 3.15 2.33 5.44
N ARG A 21 3.88 3.11 6.24
CA ARG A 21 3.79 4.57 6.22
C ARG A 21 4.20 5.13 4.85
N ASN A 22 5.31 4.65 4.29
CA ASN A 22 5.78 5.11 2.98
C ASN A 22 4.74 4.79 1.88
N LEU A 23 4.18 3.57 1.88
CA LEU A 23 3.11 3.18 0.96
C LEU A 23 1.87 4.05 1.12
N GLY A 24 1.48 4.40 2.35
CA GLY A 24 0.39 5.33 2.60
C GLY A 24 0.63 6.71 1.94
N HIS A 25 1.84 7.27 2.09
CA HIS A 25 2.19 8.53 1.41
C HIS A 25 2.20 8.38 -0.11
N LEU A 26 2.77 7.29 -0.62
CA LEU A 26 2.91 7.04 -2.05
C LEU A 26 1.55 6.88 -2.74
N LEU A 27 0.66 6.07 -2.18
CA LEU A 27 -0.64 5.75 -2.75
C LEU A 27 -1.65 6.89 -2.61
N HIS A 28 -1.45 7.79 -1.64
CA HIS A 28 -2.27 8.99 -1.48
C HIS A 28 -1.76 10.18 -2.32
N ALA A 29 -0.46 10.25 -2.61
CA ALA A 29 0.10 11.37 -3.34
C ALA A 29 -0.40 11.45 -4.79
N LYS A 30 -0.67 12.67 -5.25
CA LYS A 30 -0.99 12.95 -6.66
C LYS A 30 0.28 12.92 -7.51
N ARG A 31 0.25 12.17 -8.61
CA ARG A 31 1.33 12.17 -9.59
C ARG A 31 1.61 13.59 -10.12
N GLY A 32 2.90 13.95 -10.17
CA GLY A 32 3.35 15.29 -10.58
C GLY A 32 3.26 16.39 -9.51
N SER A 33 2.75 16.09 -8.30
CA SER A 33 2.72 17.07 -7.18
C SER A 33 4.09 17.30 -6.54
N ALA A 34 4.99 16.32 -6.61
CA ALA A 34 6.36 16.44 -6.13
C ALA A 34 7.25 17.04 -7.23
N TRP A 35 7.76 18.25 -7.01
CA TRP A 35 8.61 18.98 -7.97
C TRP A 35 9.86 18.19 -8.38
N VAL A 36 10.47 17.47 -7.45
CA VAL A 36 11.71 16.70 -7.66
C VAL A 36 11.48 15.25 -8.11
N LEU A 37 10.26 14.73 -7.96
CA LEU A 37 9.90 13.35 -8.29
C LEU A 37 8.59 13.35 -9.10
N PRO A 38 8.62 13.74 -10.39
CA PRO A 38 7.41 13.92 -11.18
C PRO A 38 6.58 12.64 -11.34
N GLY A 39 7.21 11.47 -11.25
CA GLY A 39 6.53 10.17 -11.29
C GLY A 39 6.02 9.65 -9.94
N PHE A 40 6.19 10.39 -8.84
CA PHE A 40 5.77 9.96 -7.51
C PHE A 40 4.27 10.16 -7.32
N GLY A 41 3.57 9.14 -6.84
CA GLY A 41 2.12 9.15 -6.68
C GLY A 41 1.36 8.52 -7.85
N LEU A 42 0.04 8.57 -7.76
CA LEU A 42 -0.89 8.01 -8.76
C LEU A 42 -1.70 9.12 -9.47
N THR A 43 -2.22 8.77 -10.63
CA THR A 43 -3.06 9.60 -11.48
C THR A 43 -4.46 9.69 -10.89
N GLU A 44 -5.01 10.89 -10.81
CA GLU A 44 -6.31 11.12 -10.14
C GLU A 44 -7.50 11.25 -11.09
N THR A 45 -7.24 11.69 -12.32
CA THR A 45 -8.27 12.17 -13.25
C THR A 45 -7.99 11.68 -14.66
N GLY A 46 -9.01 11.70 -15.52
CA GLY A 46 -8.88 11.37 -16.94
C GLY A 46 -9.41 9.99 -17.33
N PHE A 47 -9.95 9.22 -16.37
CA PHE A 47 -10.59 7.94 -16.63
C PHE A 47 -11.97 8.12 -17.26
N ARG A 48 -12.27 7.38 -18.33
CA ARG A 48 -13.55 7.43 -19.06
C ARG A 48 -14.57 6.45 -18.50
N SER A 49 -14.12 5.43 -17.76
CA SER A 49 -14.97 4.45 -17.09
C SER A 49 -14.34 3.94 -15.80
N ASN A 50 -15.13 3.26 -14.96
CA ASN A 50 -14.60 2.62 -13.75
C ASN A 50 -13.65 1.46 -14.07
N ALA A 51 -13.97 0.66 -15.09
CA ALA A 51 -13.10 -0.45 -15.53
C ALA A 51 -11.73 0.07 -16.02
N GLU A 52 -11.73 1.17 -16.79
CA GLU A 52 -10.48 1.82 -17.20
C GLU A 52 -9.69 2.34 -16.00
N ARG A 53 -10.38 2.97 -15.03
CA ARG A 53 -9.76 3.43 -13.78
C ARG A 53 -9.07 2.28 -13.04
N LEU A 54 -9.77 1.17 -12.81
CA LEU A 54 -9.24 0.03 -12.07
C LEU A 54 -8.02 -0.57 -12.77
N SER A 55 -8.11 -0.79 -14.09
CA SER A 55 -7.01 -1.33 -14.88
C SER A 55 -5.79 -0.41 -14.88
N GLN A 56 -5.96 0.89 -15.17
CA GLN A 56 -4.86 1.84 -15.19
C GLN A 56 -4.24 2.05 -13.81
N LEU A 57 -5.07 2.20 -12.76
CA LEU A 57 -4.57 2.33 -11.40
C LEU A 57 -3.79 1.09 -10.96
N SER A 58 -4.24 -0.12 -11.33
CA SER A 58 -3.54 -1.36 -10.94
C SER A 58 -2.13 -1.43 -11.52
N GLU A 59 -1.99 -1.11 -12.82
CA GLU A 59 -0.66 -1.03 -13.45
C GLU A 59 0.18 0.08 -12.83
N GLU A 60 -0.42 1.26 -12.64
CA GLU A 60 0.26 2.41 -12.07
C GLU A 60 0.76 2.15 -10.65
N ILE A 61 -0.05 1.50 -9.81
CA ILE A 61 0.28 1.10 -8.45
C ILE A 61 1.46 0.14 -8.46
N ARG A 62 1.41 -0.90 -9.31
CA ARG A 62 2.47 -1.90 -9.44
C ARG A 62 3.80 -1.22 -9.78
N GLU A 63 3.83 -0.40 -10.82
CA GLU A 63 5.02 0.33 -11.24
C GLU A 63 5.54 1.28 -10.16
N THR A 64 4.62 2.03 -9.54
CA THR A 64 4.95 3.07 -8.57
C THR A 64 5.51 2.46 -7.29
N ILE A 65 4.89 1.39 -6.77
CA ILE A 65 5.40 0.68 -5.58
C ILE A 65 6.79 0.11 -5.86
N LEU A 66 6.97 -0.62 -6.97
CA LEU A 66 8.26 -1.23 -7.29
C LEU A 66 9.36 -0.19 -7.52
N ARG A 67 9.02 1.01 -7.97
CA ARG A 67 9.97 2.12 -8.17
C ARG A 67 10.34 2.84 -6.88
N TYR A 68 9.37 3.11 -5.99
CA TYR A 68 9.57 4.01 -4.84
C TYR A 68 9.61 3.30 -3.49
N GLU A 69 9.32 2.00 -3.43
CA GLU A 69 9.46 1.18 -2.23
C GLU A 69 10.34 -0.05 -2.53
N SER A 70 11.67 0.15 -2.53
CA SER A 70 12.65 -0.88 -2.89
C SER A 70 12.66 -2.11 -1.98
N ARG A 71 11.99 -2.03 -0.82
CA ARG A 71 11.82 -3.14 0.12
C ARG A 71 10.71 -4.10 -0.31
N VAL A 72 9.84 -3.69 -1.22
CA VAL A 72 8.87 -4.57 -1.89
C VAL A 72 9.57 -5.21 -3.09
N GLU A 73 9.36 -6.50 -3.28
CA GLU A 73 9.90 -7.28 -4.41
C GLU A 73 8.83 -7.94 -5.27
N GLY A 74 7.57 -7.87 -4.85
CA GLY A 74 6.43 -8.39 -5.59
C GLY A 74 5.15 -7.66 -5.20
N VAL A 75 4.28 -7.45 -6.18
CA VAL A 75 2.97 -6.84 -6.01
C VAL A 75 1.98 -7.68 -6.80
N GLU A 76 0.96 -8.19 -6.15
CA GLU A 76 -0.22 -8.78 -6.78
C GLU A 76 -1.42 -7.90 -6.42
N ILE A 77 -2.33 -7.70 -7.37
CA ILE A 77 -3.49 -6.85 -7.18
C ILE A 77 -4.72 -7.63 -7.60
N THR A 78 -5.71 -7.70 -6.73
CA THR A 78 -7.02 -8.28 -7.01
C THR A 78 -8.10 -7.20 -6.87
N GLU A 79 -9.16 -7.36 -7.65
CA GLU A 79 -10.36 -6.53 -7.54
C GLU A 79 -11.37 -7.28 -6.68
N GLU A 80 -11.81 -6.65 -5.58
CA GLU A 80 -12.82 -7.23 -4.68
C GLU A 80 -14.00 -6.27 -4.52
N PRO A 81 -15.22 -6.76 -4.28
CA PRO A 81 -16.31 -5.89 -3.83
C PRO A 81 -15.99 -5.32 -2.44
N SER A 82 -16.29 -4.04 -2.23
CA SER A 82 -16.21 -3.38 -0.93
C SER A 82 -17.45 -3.73 -0.09
N ASP A 83 -17.22 -4.13 1.15
CA ASP A 83 -18.27 -4.47 2.12
C ASP A 83 -19.13 -3.26 2.51
N GLU A 84 -18.63 -2.04 2.35
CA GLU A 84 -19.29 -0.82 2.85
C GLU A 84 -20.31 -0.26 1.86
N ASP A 85 -19.96 -0.22 0.56
CA ASP A 85 -20.73 0.51 -0.46
C ASP A 85 -21.00 -0.30 -1.74
N GLY A 86 -20.60 -1.57 -1.81
CA GLY A 86 -20.73 -2.42 -3.00
C GLY A 86 -19.86 -1.98 -4.19
N ARG A 87 -18.97 -1.00 -4.01
CA ARG A 87 -18.01 -0.54 -5.01
C ARG A 87 -16.82 -1.50 -5.10
N THR A 88 -16.15 -1.58 -6.24
CA THR A 88 -14.91 -2.34 -6.36
C THR A 88 -13.76 -1.64 -5.63
N GLN A 89 -13.06 -2.37 -4.76
CA GLN A 89 -11.82 -2.00 -4.11
C GLN A 89 -10.65 -2.79 -4.70
N LEU A 90 -9.43 -2.27 -4.59
CA LEU A 90 -8.21 -2.97 -4.98
C LEU A 90 -7.55 -3.55 -3.73
N VAL A 91 -7.25 -4.85 -3.75
CA VAL A 91 -6.48 -5.51 -2.70
C VAL A 91 -5.08 -5.78 -3.21
N LEU A 92 -4.09 -5.18 -2.56
CA LEU A 92 -2.68 -5.23 -2.91
C LEU A 92 -1.98 -6.23 -1.99
N HIS A 93 -1.51 -7.34 -2.54
CA HIS A 93 -0.67 -8.31 -1.85
C HIS A 93 0.80 -8.02 -2.16
N LEU A 94 1.53 -7.56 -1.14
CA LEU A 94 2.92 -7.14 -1.27
C LEU A 94 3.84 -8.20 -0.67
N ARG A 95 4.84 -8.62 -1.44
CA ARG A 95 5.94 -9.45 -0.96
C ARG A 95 7.12 -8.56 -0.59
N LEU A 96 7.55 -8.65 0.67
CA LEU A 96 8.65 -7.86 1.21
C LEU A 96 9.95 -8.66 1.18
N LYS A 97 11.05 -7.97 0.90
CA LYS A 97 12.40 -8.50 1.07
C LYS A 97 12.64 -8.86 2.54
N ALA A 98 13.50 -9.85 2.79
CA ALA A 98 13.85 -10.28 4.15
C ALA A 98 14.32 -9.12 5.05
N SER A 99 15.05 -8.15 4.49
CA SER A 99 15.53 -6.96 5.21
C SER A 99 14.41 -6.05 5.75
N ALA A 100 13.21 -6.13 5.19
CA ALA A 100 12.05 -5.33 5.60
C ALA A 100 11.05 -6.08 6.47
N SER A 101 11.29 -7.38 6.70
CA SER A 101 10.35 -8.27 7.39
C SER A 101 10.46 -8.18 8.92
N GLY A 102 11.53 -7.57 9.44
CA GLY A 102 11.81 -7.40 10.87
C GLY A 102 12.29 -8.69 11.57
N PRO A 103 12.95 -8.58 12.73
CA PRO A 103 13.36 -9.75 13.51
C PRO A 103 12.13 -10.49 14.06
N GLY A 104 12.07 -11.82 13.87
CA GLY A 104 10.98 -12.67 14.37
C GLY A 104 9.92 -13.09 13.34
N ARG A 105 9.95 -12.56 12.10
CA ARG A 105 9.24 -13.14 10.96
C ARG A 105 10.25 -13.91 10.10
N GLY A 106 10.00 -15.21 9.86
CA GLY A 106 10.78 -16.02 8.92
C GLY A 106 10.86 -15.38 7.52
N ALA A 107 11.82 -15.82 6.73
CA ALA A 107 12.18 -15.25 5.42
C ALA A 107 10.97 -14.76 4.59
N GLY A 108 10.90 -13.45 4.36
CA GLY A 108 9.89 -12.80 3.50
C GLY A 108 8.55 -12.57 4.19
N GLY A 109 8.31 -11.34 4.65
CA GLY A 109 7.00 -10.90 5.14
C GLY A 109 6.06 -10.57 3.98
N SER A 110 4.77 -10.88 4.13
CA SER A 110 3.72 -10.34 3.28
C SER A 110 2.97 -9.21 3.98
N LEU A 111 2.46 -8.27 3.18
CA LEU A 111 1.61 -7.16 3.61
C LEU A 111 0.44 -7.05 2.64
N SER A 112 -0.79 -7.12 3.14
CA SER A 112 -1.99 -6.89 2.34
C SER A 112 -2.59 -5.52 2.66
N LEU A 113 -2.82 -4.73 1.62
CA LEU A 113 -3.45 -3.41 1.74
C LEU A 113 -4.71 -3.36 0.89
N VAL A 114 -5.76 -2.75 1.40
CA VAL A 114 -6.98 -2.45 0.64
C VAL A 114 -6.96 -0.97 0.28
N LEU A 115 -7.13 -0.67 -1.00
CA LEU A 115 -7.21 0.67 -1.56
C LEU A 115 -8.61 0.92 -2.12
N ASP A 116 -9.26 1.97 -1.66
CA ASP A 116 -10.41 2.54 -2.36
C ASP A 116 -9.90 3.35 -3.56
N PRO A 117 -10.24 2.98 -4.81
CA PRO A 117 -9.75 3.67 -6.00
C PRO A 117 -10.34 5.07 -6.20
N VAL A 118 -11.44 5.41 -5.50
CA VAL A 118 -12.10 6.71 -5.55
C VAL A 118 -11.62 7.59 -4.40
N ALA A 119 -11.69 7.08 -3.16
CA ALA A 119 -11.32 7.84 -1.97
C ALA A 119 -9.79 7.90 -1.75
N ARG A 120 -9.03 7.02 -2.41
CA ARG A 120 -7.57 6.83 -2.24
C ARG A 120 -7.18 6.65 -0.79
N THR A 121 -8.06 6.00 -0.04
CA THR A 121 -7.83 5.59 1.34
C THR A 121 -7.20 4.20 1.31
N VAL A 122 -6.13 4.05 2.07
CA VAL A 122 -5.41 2.78 2.21
C VAL A 122 -5.64 2.28 3.63
N ARG A 123 -6.16 1.06 3.74
CA ARG A 123 -6.30 0.35 5.01
C ARG A 123 -5.56 -0.98 4.93
N GLU A 124 -5.02 -1.43 6.05
CA GLU A 124 -4.43 -2.77 6.12
C GLU A 124 -5.57 -3.80 6.09
N GLN A 125 -5.45 -4.82 5.25
CA GLN A 125 -6.40 -5.93 5.30
C GLN A 125 -6.19 -6.66 6.64
N PRO A 126 -7.22 -6.86 7.46
CA PRO A 126 -7.09 -7.69 8.65
C PRO A 126 -6.57 -9.06 8.21
N ARG A 127 -5.47 -9.52 8.80
CA ARG A 127 -5.03 -10.90 8.57
C ARG A 127 -6.18 -11.80 9.00
N PRO A 128 -6.67 -12.74 8.16
CA PRO A 128 -7.59 -13.75 8.67
C PRO A 128 -6.89 -14.44 9.86
N PRO A 129 -7.62 -14.75 10.94
CA PRO A 129 -7.04 -15.52 12.04
C PRO A 129 -6.37 -16.75 11.44
N ALA A 130 -5.13 -17.02 11.83
CA ALA A 130 -4.46 -18.23 11.40
C ALA A 130 -5.37 -19.39 11.79
N GLU A 131 -5.85 -20.17 10.81
CA GLU A 131 -6.55 -21.40 11.12
C GLU A 131 -5.56 -22.27 11.91
N GLU A 132 -5.79 -22.38 13.21
CA GLU A 132 -5.12 -23.35 14.07
C GLU A 132 -5.54 -24.73 13.58
N GLY A 133 -4.66 -25.37 12.80
CA GLY A 133 -4.75 -26.77 12.41
C GLY A 133 -4.11 -27.68 13.44
#